data_AF-A0A4Q2Z9V2-F1
#
_entry.id   AF-A0A4Q2Z9V2-F1
#
_cell.length_a   1.000
_cell.length_b   1.000
_cell.length_c   1.000
_cell.angle_alpha   90.00
_cell.angle_beta   90.00
_cell.angle_gamma   90.00
#
_symmetry.space_group_name_H-M   'P 1'
#
loop_
_entity.id
_entity.type
_entity.pdbx_description
1 polymer ?
#
loop_
_entity_poly.entity_id
_entity_poly.type
_entity_poly.pdbx_seq_one_letter_code
_entity_poly.pdbx_strand_id
1 'polypeptide(L)'
;MATSYKHSRDKLLAAFLDFLWSQWSSLGVAGQRTAGQGRLIDPEALLLATTRFACHDPRLLDGVLDWMISNGTRINLQRLQRLQETSPLGDMRVLGAIASILSRQSVMRKWSSLAKPVAFASPEPLFIAAGGKALPILREPDPDFLRHGLLRDAVESRGTSVPPDPHRACNLLCKLRALFGVNARAEIVAWLLIHGSGHPAAIARA
;
A
#
# COMPACT_ATOMS: atom_id res chain seq x y z
N MET A 1 8.53 21.58 -30.82
CA MET A 1 7.65 21.01 -29.78
C MET A 1 8.39 21.03 -28.45
N ALA A 2 8.02 21.91 -27.52
CA ALA A 2 8.71 22.03 -26.24
C ALA A 2 8.29 20.88 -25.29
N THR A 3 9.08 19.80 -25.25
CA THR A 3 8.98 18.75 -24.23
C THR A 3 9.47 19.30 -22.89
N SER A 4 8.61 20.05 -22.19
CA SER A 4 8.90 20.59 -20.87
C SER A 4 8.91 19.48 -19.82
N TYR A 5 9.96 19.39 -19.00
CA TYR A 5 10.13 18.37 -17.94
C TYR A 5 8.93 18.26 -16.98
N LYS A 6 8.19 19.35 -16.75
CA LYS A 6 6.97 19.33 -15.92
C LYS A 6 5.88 18.44 -16.51
N HIS A 7 5.68 18.49 -17.83
CA HIS A 7 4.70 17.65 -18.51
C HIS A 7 5.08 16.16 -18.42
N SER A 8 6.38 15.85 -18.50
CA SER A 8 6.87 14.47 -18.34
C SER A 8 6.67 13.94 -16.92
N ARG A 9 6.95 14.77 -15.90
CA ARG A 9 6.71 14.41 -14.48
C ARG A 9 5.23 14.13 -14.21
N ASP A 10 4.35 15.03 -14.63
CA ASP A 10 2.92 14.89 -14.34
C ASP A 10 2.31 13.69 -15.06
N LYS A 11 2.75 13.42 -16.30
CA LYS A 11 2.39 12.19 -17.04
C LYS A 11 2.89 10.93 -16.34
N LEU A 12 4.13 10.93 -15.84
CA LEU A 12 4.70 9.78 -15.14
C LEU A 12 3.96 9.52 -13.83
N LEU A 13 3.66 10.58 -13.06
CA LEU A 13 2.89 10.47 -11.82
C LEU A 13 1.48 9.91 -12.10
N ALA A 14 0.79 10.44 -13.11
CA ALA A 14 -0.51 9.93 -13.53
C ALA A 14 -0.43 8.44 -13.91
N ALA A 15 0.52 8.05 -14.75
CA ALA A 15 0.74 6.65 -15.13
C ALA A 15 1.08 5.75 -13.93
N PHE A 16 1.78 6.27 -12.93
CA PHE A 16 2.11 5.52 -11.71
C PHE A 16 0.89 5.35 -10.80
N LEU A 17 0.08 6.39 -10.59
CA LEU A 17 -1.19 6.29 -9.86
C LEU A 17 -2.17 5.33 -10.55
N ASP A 18 -2.20 5.38 -11.88
CA ASP A 18 -2.96 4.47 -12.72
C ASP A 18 -2.53 3.01 -12.53
N PHE A 19 -1.22 2.77 -12.44
CA PHE A 19 -0.64 1.48 -12.12
C PHE A 19 -1.05 1.02 -10.71
N LEU A 20 -0.90 1.86 -9.68
CA LEU A 20 -1.30 1.53 -8.30
C LEU A 20 -2.79 1.14 -8.23
N TRP A 21 -3.67 1.94 -8.85
CA TRP A 21 -5.10 1.61 -8.92
C TRP A 21 -5.35 0.26 -9.56
N SER A 22 -4.70 -0.05 -10.69
CA SER A 22 -4.88 -1.35 -11.37
C SER A 22 -4.43 -2.53 -10.48
N GLN A 23 -3.31 -2.39 -9.75
CA GLN A 23 -2.84 -3.43 -8.85
C GLN A 23 -3.79 -3.61 -7.64
N TRP A 24 -4.22 -2.52 -7.02
CA TRP A 24 -5.15 -2.57 -5.88
C TRP A 24 -6.54 -3.10 -6.26
N SER A 25 -7.07 -2.70 -7.42
CA SER A 25 -8.32 -3.27 -7.94
C SER A 25 -8.18 -4.76 -8.26
N SER A 26 -6.98 -5.22 -8.61
CA SER A 26 -6.70 -6.64 -8.79
C SER A 26 -6.69 -7.45 -7.49
N LEU A 27 -6.33 -6.80 -6.37
CA LEU A 27 -6.42 -7.36 -5.02
C LEU A 27 -7.82 -7.26 -4.40
N GLY A 28 -8.73 -6.52 -5.01
CA GLY A 28 -10.12 -6.40 -4.55
C GLY A 28 -10.50 -5.03 -3.97
N VAL A 29 -9.69 -3.99 -4.12
CA VAL A 29 -10.12 -2.62 -3.84
C VAL A 29 -11.16 -2.19 -4.88
N ALA A 30 -12.29 -1.64 -4.42
CA ALA A 30 -13.34 -1.14 -5.30
C ALA A 30 -12.80 -0.01 -6.21
N GLY A 31 -12.83 -0.21 -7.53
CA GLY A 31 -12.32 0.76 -8.50
C GLY A 31 -12.61 0.35 -9.95
N GLN A 32 -12.71 1.33 -10.84
CA GLN A 32 -13.15 1.17 -12.24
C GLN A 32 -12.07 0.65 -13.20
N ARG A 33 -10.89 0.23 -12.71
CA ARG A 33 -9.78 -0.15 -13.59
C ARG A 33 -9.67 -1.66 -13.74
N THR A 34 -9.59 -2.08 -14.99
CA THR A 34 -9.40 -3.48 -15.37
C THR A 34 -8.07 -3.99 -14.82
N ALA A 35 -8.16 -5.24 -14.36
CA ALA A 35 -7.05 -6.13 -14.07
C ALA A 35 -5.88 -5.97 -15.06
N GLY A 36 -4.73 -5.48 -14.58
CA GLY A 36 -3.49 -5.60 -15.35
C GLY A 36 -3.14 -7.06 -15.61
N GLN A 37 -2.65 -7.38 -16.82
CA GLN A 37 -2.35 -8.75 -17.20
C GLN A 37 -1.06 -9.28 -16.53
N GLY A 38 -1.16 -10.48 -15.95
CA GLY A 38 -0.07 -11.47 -15.83
C GLY A 38 1.03 -11.29 -14.78
N ARG A 39 1.21 -10.11 -14.17
CA ARG A 39 2.28 -9.92 -13.16
C ARG A 39 1.80 -10.28 -11.77
N LEU A 40 2.64 -11.02 -11.03
CA LEU A 40 2.44 -11.28 -9.61
C LEU A 40 2.43 -9.94 -8.86
N ILE A 41 1.42 -9.74 -8.02
CA ILE A 41 1.36 -8.57 -7.16
C ILE A 41 2.10 -8.88 -5.87
N ASP A 42 3.08 -8.03 -5.56
CA ASP A 42 3.69 -7.93 -4.25
C ASP A 42 2.89 -6.93 -3.40
N PRO A 43 2.09 -7.39 -2.42
CA PRO A 43 1.25 -6.51 -1.63
C PRO A 43 2.04 -5.64 -0.65
N GLU A 44 3.23 -6.06 -0.21
CA GLU A 44 4.06 -5.23 0.69
C GLU A 44 4.71 -4.08 -0.08
N ALA A 45 5.34 -4.36 -1.23
CA ALA A 45 5.93 -3.32 -2.06
C ALA A 45 4.85 -2.35 -2.60
N LEU A 46 3.68 -2.89 -2.98
CA LEU A 46 2.54 -2.08 -3.40
C LEU A 46 2.06 -1.16 -2.27
N LEU A 47 1.95 -1.66 -1.03
CA LEU A 47 1.58 -0.85 0.12
C LEU A 47 2.60 0.26 0.38
N LEU A 48 3.91 -0.06 0.39
CA LEU A 48 4.96 0.96 0.58
C LEU A 48 4.92 2.03 -0.50
N ALA A 49 4.83 1.64 -1.77
CA ALA A 49 4.69 2.62 -2.86
C ALA A 49 3.42 3.48 -2.68
N THR A 50 2.32 2.88 -2.25
CA THR A 50 1.08 3.60 -2.00
C THR A 50 1.24 4.64 -0.89
N THR A 51 1.92 4.31 0.22
CA THR A 51 2.11 5.29 1.30
C THR A 51 2.89 6.53 0.86
N ARG A 52 3.76 6.39 -0.16
CA ARG A 52 4.54 7.48 -0.74
C ARG A 52 3.76 8.32 -1.75
N PHE A 53 2.98 7.68 -2.63
CA PHE A 53 2.43 8.34 -3.81
C PHE A 53 0.92 8.65 -3.72
N ALA A 54 0.19 8.04 -2.79
CA ALA A 54 -1.25 8.28 -2.64
C ALA A 54 -1.58 9.68 -2.08
N CYS A 55 -0.59 10.46 -1.66
CA CYS A 55 -0.76 11.89 -1.37
C CYS A 55 -1.33 12.68 -2.57
N HIS A 56 -1.21 12.15 -3.79
CA HIS A 56 -1.74 12.74 -5.01
C HIS A 56 -3.14 12.22 -5.44
N ASP A 57 -3.70 11.20 -4.77
CA ASP A 57 -5.07 10.73 -5.00
C ASP A 57 -5.68 10.21 -3.68
N PRO A 58 -6.44 11.06 -2.94
CA PRO A 58 -7.05 10.67 -1.67
C PRO A 58 -7.91 9.41 -1.76
N ARG A 59 -8.60 9.22 -2.89
CA ARG A 59 -9.51 8.08 -3.10
C ARG A 59 -8.76 6.76 -3.13
N LEU A 60 -7.51 6.77 -3.63
CA LEU A 60 -6.65 5.59 -3.64
C LEU A 60 -6.31 5.19 -2.21
N LEU A 61 -5.85 6.14 -1.39
CA LEU A 61 -5.50 5.83 0.00
C LEU A 61 -6.71 5.33 0.80
N ASP A 62 -7.88 5.94 0.62
CA ASP A 62 -9.11 5.51 1.29
C ASP A 62 -9.53 4.10 0.86
N GLY A 63 -9.46 3.78 -0.45
CA GLY A 63 -9.76 2.43 -0.93
C GLY A 63 -8.78 1.38 -0.41
N VAL A 64 -7.50 1.73 -0.29
CA VAL A 64 -6.48 0.85 0.28
C VAL A 64 -6.70 0.64 1.77
N LEU A 65 -6.99 1.70 2.53
CA LEU A 65 -7.33 1.60 3.95
C LEU A 65 -8.55 0.69 4.17
N ASP A 66 -9.61 0.87 3.37
CA ASP A 66 -10.80 0.01 3.41
C ASP A 66 -10.45 -1.46 3.18
N TRP A 67 -9.61 -1.76 2.19
CA TRP A 67 -9.16 -3.13 1.94
C TRP A 67 -8.29 -3.69 3.05
N MET A 68 -7.38 -2.88 3.61
CA MET A 68 -6.48 -3.26 4.69
C MET A 68 -7.23 -3.60 5.99
N ILE A 69 -8.34 -2.92 6.25
CA ILE A 69 -9.22 -3.19 7.40
C ILE A 69 -9.72 -4.65 7.37
N SER A 70 -10.04 -5.20 6.20
CA SER A 70 -10.54 -6.58 6.05
C SER A 70 -9.47 -7.61 5.69
N ASN A 71 -8.38 -7.18 5.03
CA ASN A 71 -7.39 -8.09 4.44
C ASN A 71 -5.96 -7.91 4.99
N GLY A 72 -5.73 -6.99 5.92
CA GLY A 72 -4.40 -6.66 6.45
C GLY A 72 -3.64 -7.82 7.12
N THR A 73 -4.32 -8.92 7.47
CA THR A 73 -3.68 -10.13 8.01
C THR A 73 -2.80 -10.81 6.97
N ARG A 74 -3.10 -10.61 5.67
CA ARG A 74 -2.41 -11.17 4.50
C ARG A 74 -1.06 -10.52 4.21
N ILE A 75 -0.77 -9.40 4.86
CA ILE A 75 0.49 -8.68 4.74
C ILE A 75 1.53 -9.32 5.66
N ASN A 76 2.69 -9.61 5.07
CA ASN A 76 3.88 -10.10 5.75
C ASN A 76 4.66 -8.92 6.34
N LEU A 77 4.45 -8.63 7.63
CA LEU A 77 5.05 -7.46 8.30
C LEU A 77 6.58 -7.53 8.36
N GLN A 78 7.16 -8.72 8.52
CA GLN A 78 8.61 -8.89 8.53
C GLN A 78 9.19 -8.52 7.16
N ARG A 79 8.53 -8.96 6.08
CA ARG A 79 8.94 -8.64 4.72
C ARG A 79 8.73 -7.15 4.40
N LEU A 80 7.61 -6.57 4.83
CA LEU A 80 7.31 -5.15 4.69
C LEU A 80 8.41 -4.28 5.31
N GLN A 81 8.84 -4.61 6.53
CA GLN A 81 9.93 -3.93 7.24
C GLN A 81 11.25 -4.07 6.49
N ARG A 82 11.63 -5.29 6.09
CA ARG A 82 12.87 -5.54 5.35
C ARG A 82 12.90 -4.79 4.02
N LEU A 83 11.79 -4.76 3.29
CA LEU A 83 11.68 -4.01 2.03
C LEU A 83 11.94 -2.54 2.26
N GLN A 84 11.30 -1.95 3.28
CA GLN A 84 11.52 -0.54 3.63
C GLN A 84 12.97 -0.25 4.05
N GLU A 85 13.61 -1.16 4.80
CA GLU A 85 15.01 -1.03 5.22
C GLU A 85 15.98 -1.10 4.03
N THR A 86 15.75 -2.04 3.11
CA THR A 86 16.62 -2.28 1.95
C THR A 86 16.39 -1.24 0.86
N SER A 87 15.17 -0.72 0.75
CA SER A 87 14.74 0.24 -0.25
C SER A 87 13.68 1.14 0.38
N PRO A 88 13.99 2.40 0.73
CA PRO A 88 13.09 3.31 1.42
C PRO A 88 11.98 3.82 0.49
N LEU A 89 11.12 2.91 0.05
CA LEU A 89 10.07 3.12 -0.95
C LEU A 89 8.86 3.83 -0.36
N GLY A 90 8.56 3.60 0.92
CA GLY A 90 7.37 4.11 1.59
C GLY A 90 7.60 5.36 2.44
N ASP A 91 6.49 6.05 2.70
CA ASP A 91 6.37 7.04 3.77
C ASP A 91 5.99 6.34 5.08
N MET A 92 6.84 6.50 6.10
CA MET A 92 6.67 5.85 7.40
C MET A 92 5.65 6.54 8.31
N ARG A 93 5.37 7.82 8.12
CA ARG A 93 4.30 8.53 8.85
C ARG A 93 2.95 8.02 8.37
N VAL A 94 2.79 7.87 7.06
CA VAL A 94 1.56 7.32 6.46
C VAL A 94 1.40 5.84 6.84
N LEU A 95 2.46 5.04 6.74
CA LEU A 95 2.40 3.63 7.16
C LEU A 95 2.08 3.48 8.65
N GLY A 96 2.67 4.34 9.49
CA GLY A 96 2.39 4.37 10.92
C GLY A 96 0.93 4.70 11.23
N ALA A 97 0.34 5.66 10.54
CA ALA A 97 -1.08 6.01 10.70
C ALA A 97 -2.00 4.84 10.29
N ILE A 98 -1.73 4.20 9.14
CA ILE A 98 -2.43 2.98 8.72
C ILE A 98 -2.30 1.90 9.80
N ALA A 99 -1.10 1.68 10.31
CA ALA A 99 -0.84 0.67 11.34
C ALA A 99 -1.58 0.97 12.66
N SER A 100 -1.67 2.25 13.06
CA SER A 100 -2.46 2.70 14.22
C SER A 100 -3.93 2.31 14.07
N ILE A 101 -4.53 2.60 12.91
CA ILE A 101 -5.93 2.23 12.59
C ILE A 101 -6.11 0.71 12.68
N LEU A 102 -5.27 -0.06 11.97
CA LEU A 102 -5.40 -1.51 11.90
C LEU A 102 -5.24 -2.18 13.27
N SER A 103 -4.27 -1.72 14.07
CA SER A 103 -3.95 -2.34 15.38
C SER A 103 -5.08 -2.31 16.41
N ARG A 104 -6.13 -1.51 16.17
CA ARG A 104 -7.35 -1.47 16.99
C ARG A 104 -8.12 -2.79 16.95
N GLN A 105 -8.04 -3.53 15.86
CA GLN A 105 -8.65 -4.85 15.74
C GLN A 105 -7.73 -5.91 16.36
N SER A 106 -8.29 -6.81 17.19
CA SER A 106 -7.51 -7.85 17.88
C SER A 106 -6.70 -8.73 16.92
N VAL A 107 -7.30 -9.12 15.79
CA VAL A 107 -6.66 -9.92 14.73
C VAL A 107 -5.50 -9.20 14.02
N MET A 108 -5.47 -7.87 14.10
CA MET A 108 -4.44 -7.01 13.49
C MET A 108 -3.46 -6.46 14.53
N ARG A 109 -3.49 -6.91 15.79
CA ARG A 109 -2.64 -6.36 16.87
C ARG A 109 -1.15 -6.29 16.53
N LYS A 110 -0.64 -7.21 15.70
CA LYS A 110 0.75 -7.22 15.20
C LYS A 110 1.18 -5.92 14.50
N TRP A 111 0.23 -5.19 13.92
CA TRP A 111 0.48 -3.89 13.28
C TRP A 111 0.94 -2.80 14.26
N SER A 112 0.69 -2.95 15.57
CA SER A 112 1.14 -1.98 16.58
C SER A 112 2.66 -1.75 16.59
N SER A 113 3.44 -2.74 16.13
CA SER A 113 4.89 -2.63 15.96
C SER A 113 5.30 -1.51 14.99
N LEU A 114 4.46 -1.20 14.00
CA LEU A 114 4.66 -0.14 13.00
C LEU A 114 3.91 1.15 13.34
N ALA A 115 3.02 1.12 14.33
CA ALA A 115 2.16 2.25 14.70
C ALA A 115 2.87 3.33 15.55
N LYS A 116 4.16 3.16 15.83
CA LYS A 116 4.93 4.09 16.65
C LYS A 116 5.14 5.41 15.90
N PRO A 117 4.71 6.56 16.45
CA PRO A 117 4.93 7.85 15.81
C PRO A 117 6.41 8.18 15.66
N VAL A 118 6.75 8.77 14.53
CA VAL A 118 8.04 9.43 14.31
C VAL A 118 7.90 10.90 14.70
N ALA A 119 8.93 11.49 15.31
CA ALA A 119 8.92 12.90 15.67
C ALA A 119 8.73 13.80 14.43
N PHE A 120 7.91 14.84 14.57
CA PHE A 120 7.66 15.85 13.53
C PHE A 120 7.59 17.24 14.18
N ALA A 121 7.93 18.28 13.42
CA ALA A 121 7.93 19.66 13.93
C ALA A 121 6.51 20.23 14.06
N SER A 122 5.70 20.07 13.01
CA SER A 122 4.31 20.52 12.95
C SER A 122 3.51 19.62 12.00
N PRO A 123 2.19 19.45 12.20
CA PRO A 123 1.37 18.67 11.28
C PRO A 123 1.36 19.27 9.85
N GLU A 124 1.44 18.42 8.84
CA GLU A 124 1.50 18.80 7.43
C GLU A 124 0.33 18.19 6.64
N PRO A 125 -0.24 18.88 5.64
CA PRO A 125 -1.24 18.31 4.75
C PRO A 125 -0.76 17.04 4.07
N LEU A 126 -1.52 15.95 4.22
CA LEU A 126 -1.20 14.68 3.56
C LEU A 126 -1.44 14.75 2.06
N PHE A 127 -2.52 15.42 1.65
CA PHE A 127 -2.97 15.40 0.27
C PHE A 127 -2.67 16.69 -0.48
N ILE A 128 -2.23 16.53 -1.73
CA ILE A 128 -1.79 17.60 -2.60
C ILE A 128 -2.65 17.61 -3.87
N ALA A 129 -3.31 18.73 -4.14
CA ALA A 129 -4.10 18.98 -5.33
C ALA A 129 -3.23 19.13 -6.59
N ALA A 130 -3.89 19.04 -7.75
CA ALA A 130 -3.28 19.41 -9.03
C ALA A 130 -2.73 20.84 -8.96
N GLY A 131 -1.42 21.00 -9.21
CA GLY A 131 -0.71 22.28 -9.08
C GLY A 131 0.07 22.45 -7.77
N GLY A 132 0.11 21.44 -6.89
CA GLY A 132 0.99 21.42 -5.71
C GLY A 132 0.42 22.11 -4.47
N LYS A 133 -0.84 22.54 -4.50
CA LYS A 133 -1.51 23.13 -3.34
C LYS A 133 -2.01 22.04 -2.41
N ALA A 134 -1.89 22.23 -1.11
CA ALA A 134 -2.51 21.33 -0.13
C ALA A 134 -4.03 21.30 -0.31
N LEU A 135 -4.64 20.12 -0.19
CA LEU A 135 -6.09 20.03 -0.05
C LEU A 135 -6.49 20.58 1.32
N PRO A 136 -7.55 21.41 1.40
CA PRO A 136 -8.06 21.90 2.68
C PRO A 136 -8.65 20.74 3.48
N ILE A 137 -8.55 20.83 4.80
CA ILE A 137 -9.32 19.98 5.72
C ILE A 137 -10.74 20.56 5.77
N LEU A 138 -11.74 19.76 5.44
CA LEU A 138 -13.14 20.19 5.38
C LEU A 138 -13.86 19.94 6.71
N ARG A 139 -13.40 18.96 7.49
CA ARG A 139 -14.01 18.54 8.77
C ARG A 139 -12.96 18.52 9.88
N GLU A 140 -13.10 17.60 10.82
CA GLU A 140 -12.10 17.35 11.86
C GLU A 140 -10.95 16.48 11.31
N PRO A 141 -9.70 16.78 11.67
CA PRO A 141 -8.55 15.95 11.30
C PRO A 141 -8.67 14.53 11.85
N ASP A 142 -8.27 13.55 11.04
CA ASP A 142 -8.19 12.16 11.48
C ASP A 142 -7.18 12.02 12.64
N PRO A 143 -7.58 11.47 13.81
CA PRO A 143 -6.72 11.42 14.99
C PRO A 143 -5.53 10.46 14.83
N ASP A 144 -5.65 9.40 14.04
CA ASP A 144 -4.52 8.49 13.80
C ASP A 144 -3.50 9.17 12.90
N PHE A 145 -3.92 9.80 11.80
CA PHE A 145 -3.01 10.54 10.94
C PHE A 145 -2.37 11.73 11.65
N LEU A 146 -3.15 12.48 12.45
CA LEU A 146 -2.65 13.61 13.22
C LEU A 146 -1.54 13.21 14.20
N ARG A 147 -1.64 12.04 14.83
CA ARG A 147 -0.58 11.49 15.72
C ARG A 147 0.73 11.22 15.00
N HIS A 148 0.69 11.01 13.68
CA HIS A 148 1.86 10.87 12.81
C HIS A 148 2.21 12.18 12.09
N GLY A 149 1.61 13.29 12.52
CA GLY A 149 1.84 14.64 12.01
C GLY A 149 1.22 14.89 10.64
N LEU A 150 0.21 14.12 10.23
CA LEU A 150 -0.42 14.24 8.92
C LEU A 150 -1.84 14.79 9.07
N LEU A 151 -2.15 15.83 8.29
CA LEU A 151 -3.47 16.43 8.22
C LEU A 151 -4.24 15.86 7.04
N ARG A 152 -5.35 15.17 7.35
CA ARG A 152 -6.40 14.76 6.41
C ARG A 152 -7.74 14.72 7.14
N ASP A 153 -8.84 14.79 6.40
CA ASP A 153 -10.17 14.51 6.96
C ASP A 153 -10.24 13.07 7.49
N ALA A 154 -11.10 12.83 8.49
CA ALA A 154 -11.35 11.51 9.07
C ALA A 154 -11.53 10.41 8.01
N VAL A 155 -10.94 9.23 8.25
CA VAL A 155 -11.10 8.06 7.38
C VAL A 155 -12.52 7.50 7.54
N GLU A 156 -13.22 7.33 6.42
CA GLU A 156 -14.51 6.62 6.35
C GLU A 156 -14.33 5.30 5.59
N SER A 157 -14.47 4.17 6.29
CA SER A 157 -14.49 2.85 5.63
C SER A 157 -15.86 2.60 5.04
N ARG A 158 -15.89 2.30 3.73
CA ARG A 158 -17.12 2.04 2.97
C ARG A 158 -17.51 0.56 2.97
N GLY A 159 -16.60 -0.34 3.37
CA GLY A 159 -16.82 -1.78 3.39
C GLY A 159 -17.02 -2.37 2.00
N THR A 160 -16.52 -1.69 0.96
CA THR A 160 -16.73 -2.06 -0.45
C THR A 160 -15.65 -2.97 -0.99
N SER A 161 -14.55 -3.13 -0.26
CA SER A 161 -13.42 -3.97 -0.66
C SER A 161 -13.71 -5.46 -0.48
N VAL A 162 -13.23 -6.27 -1.42
CA VAL A 162 -13.35 -7.73 -1.41
C VAL A 162 -11.99 -8.40 -1.20
N PRO A 163 -11.93 -9.66 -0.73
CA PRO A 163 -10.68 -10.40 -0.69
C PRO A 163 -10.11 -10.65 -2.11
N PRO A 164 -8.78 -10.83 -2.25
CA PRO A 164 -8.17 -11.17 -3.53
C PRO A 164 -8.77 -12.45 -4.12
N ASP A 165 -9.20 -12.38 -5.39
CA ASP A 165 -9.67 -13.55 -6.14
C ASP A 165 -8.52 -14.55 -6.35
N PRO A 166 -8.60 -15.78 -5.83
CA PRO A 166 -7.55 -16.79 -5.93
C PRO A 166 -7.42 -17.42 -7.34
N HIS A 167 -8.37 -17.19 -8.24
CA HIS A 167 -8.30 -17.67 -9.63
C HIS A 167 -7.49 -16.76 -10.54
N ARG A 168 -7.17 -15.55 -10.09
CA ARG A 168 -6.35 -14.60 -10.84
C ARG A 168 -4.87 -14.86 -10.60
N ALA A 169 -4.11 -15.04 -11.69
CA ALA A 169 -2.67 -15.31 -11.63
C ALA A 169 -1.88 -14.24 -10.87
N CYS A 170 -2.28 -12.96 -10.99
CA CYS A 170 -1.65 -11.85 -10.27
C CYS A 170 -1.75 -11.98 -8.74
N ASN A 171 -2.74 -12.72 -8.24
CA ASN A 171 -2.99 -12.92 -6.81
C ASN A 171 -2.37 -14.23 -6.28
N LEU A 172 -1.49 -14.88 -7.05
CA LEU A 172 -0.87 -16.14 -6.67
C LEU A 172 -0.18 -16.08 -5.29
N LEU A 173 0.48 -14.97 -4.94
CA LEU A 173 1.11 -14.83 -3.61
C LEU A 173 0.08 -14.80 -2.49
N CYS A 174 -1.05 -14.09 -2.67
CA CYS A 174 -2.15 -14.11 -1.71
C CYS A 174 -2.77 -15.50 -1.56
N LYS A 175 -2.89 -16.25 -2.67
CA LYS A 175 -3.36 -17.64 -2.67
C LYS A 175 -2.41 -18.56 -1.91
N LEU A 176 -1.11 -18.46 -2.19
CA LEU A 176 -0.09 -19.27 -1.50
C LEU A 176 -0.03 -18.97 -0.01
N ARG A 177 -0.19 -17.70 0.38
CA ARG A 177 -0.28 -17.32 1.81
C ARG A 177 -1.55 -17.80 2.49
N ALA A 178 -2.65 -17.94 1.75
CA ALA A 178 -3.86 -18.58 2.28
C ALA A 178 -3.64 -20.09 2.53
N LEU A 179 -2.84 -20.76 1.69
CA LEU A 179 -2.57 -22.20 1.81
C LEU A 179 -1.48 -22.53 2.85
N PHE A 180 -0.35 -21.82 2.81
CA PHE A 180 0.83 -22.11 3.63
C PHE A 180 0.97 -21.21 4.86
N GLY A 181 0.11 -20.19 4.98
CA GLY A 181 0.25 -19.09 5.93
C GLY A 181 1.14 -17.95 5.40
N VAL A 182 1.09 -16.81 6.08
CA VAL A 182 1.92 -15.64 5.79
C VAL A 182 3.32 -15.85 6.37
N ASN A 183 4.16 -16.59 5.65
CA ASN A 183 5.53 -16.93 6.03
C ASN A 183 6.34 -17.32 4.78
N ALA A 184 7.67 -17.30 4.93
CA ALA A 184 8.67 -17.51 3.86
C ALA A 184 8.39 -18.68 2.91
N ARG A 185 7.69 -19.75 3.33
CA ARG A 185 7.36 -20.86 2.42
C ARG A 185 6.47 -20.42 1.27
N ALA A 186 5.52 -19.53 1.53
CA ALA A 186 4.65 -18.99 0.49
C ALA A 186 5.45 -18.17 -0.54
N GLU A 187 6.40 -17.35 -0.09
CA GLU A 187 7.26 -16.55 -0.97
C GLU A 187 8.25 -17.42 -1.75
N ILE A 188 8.86 -18.43 -1.11
CA ILE A 188 9.78 -19.37 -1.80
C ILE A 188 9.04 -20.12 -2.91
N VAL A 189 7.84 -20.65 -2.63
CA VAL A 189 7.04 -21.34 -3.65
C VAL A 189 6.62 -20.37 -4.76
N ALA A 190 6.19 -19.16 -4.42
CA ALA A 190 5.85 -18.14 -5.42
C ALA A 190 7.05 -17.84 -6.33
N TRP A 191 8.24 -17.69 -5.76
CA TRP A 191 9.46 -17.43 -6.50
C TRP A 191 9.81 -18.58 -7.45
N LEU A 192 9.80 -19.82 -6.96
CA LEU A 192 10.11 -21.01 -7.75
C LEU A 192 9.11 -21.22 -8.90
N LEU A 193 7.82 -20.92 -8.68
CA LEU A 193 6.81 -21.00 -9.74
C LEU A 193 7.01 -19.95 -10.84
N ILE A 194 7.61 -18.81 -10.52
CA ILE A 194 7.85 -17.72 -11.48
C ILE A 194 9.20 -17.87 -12.20
N HIS A 195 10.23 -18.35 -11.50
CA HIS A 195 11.61 -18.35 -12.00
C HIS A 195 12.17 -19.75 -12.30
N GLY A 196 11.47 -20.83 -11.92
CA GLY A 196 11.87 -22.23 -12.13
C GLY A 196 12.99 -22.72 -11.20
N SER A 197 13.96 -21.87 -10.86
CA SER A 197 15.04 -22.16 -9.91
C SER A 197 15.63 -20.86 -9.33
N GLY A 198 16.49 -20.94 -8.32
CA GLY A 198 17.20 -19.78 -7.80
C GLY A 198 18.14 -20.09 -6.64
N HIS A 199 19.22 -19.32 -6.51
CA HIS A 199 20.11 -19.41 -5.36
C HIS A 199 19.41 -18.91 -4.09
N PRO A 200 19.60 -19.55 -2.92
CA PRO A 200 18.92 -19.17 -1.67
C PRO A 200 19.03 -17.69 -1.32
N ALA A 201 20.18 -17.06 -1.58
CA ALA A 201 20.40 -15.64 -1.33
C ALA A 201 19.57 -14.72 -2.26
N ALA A 202 19.28 -15.14 -3.49
CA ALA A 202 18.40 -14.39 -4.40
C ALA A 202 16.94 -14.49 -3.93
N ILE A 203 16.52 -15.69 -3.51
CA ILE A 203 15.17 -15.93 -2.99
C ILE A 203 14.94 -15.14 -1.69
N ALA A 204 15.94 -15.07 -0.81
CA ALA A 204 15.85 -14.33 0.46
C ALA A 204 15.75 -12.81 0.31
N ARG A 205 16.18 -12.27 -0.85
CA ARG A 205 16.12 -10.84 -1.19
C ARG A 205 14.89 -10.43 -2.00
N ALA A 206 14.11 -11.41 -2.47
CA ALA A 206 12.91 -11.19 -3.29
C ALA A 206 11.69 -10.72 -2.48
#